data_AF-A0A958IM38-F1
#
_entry.id   AF-A0A958IM38-F1
#
_cell.length_a   1.000
_cell.length_b   1.000
_cell.length_c   1.000
_cell.angle_alpha   90.00
_cell.angle_beta   90.00
_cell.angle_gamma   90.00
#
_symmetry.space_group_name_H-M   'P 1'
#
loop_
_entity.id
_entity.type
_entity.pdbx_description
1 polymer ?
#
loop_
_entity_poly.entity_id
_entity_poly.type
_entity_poly.pdbx_seq_one_letter_code
_entity_poly.pdbx_strand_id
1 'polypeptide(L)'
;MQYRKYLIWVVFFCYFSTVYAIAQQSFGVHPVNGDYFREWLVIGPFFPDDLAADFLADAGGETGVAPTAGDTVFTASGEPLIWQKYQTNSSVIDFFDTIGKNDHATAYAYCSIQSENNEAVQIQIGSDDGVSVWINGENVHRNAVNRWLTI
;
A
#
# COMPACT_ATOMS: atom_id res chain seq x y z
N MET A 1 58.74 1.78 -38.19
CA MET A 1 57.51 2.57 -37.95
C MET A 1 56.33 1.62 -37.95
N GLN A 2 55.77 1.32 -36.77
CA GLN A 2 54.67 0.36 -36.60
C GLN A 2 53.33 1.03 -36.88
N TYR A 3 52.57 0.51 -37.85
CA TYR A 3 51.18 0.91 -38.10
C TYR A 3 50.25 0.20 -37.12
N ARG A 4 49.50 0.95 -36.30
CA ARG A 4 48.49 0.40 -35.40
C ARG A 4 47.14 0.39 -36.10
N LYS A 5 46.56 -0.81 -36.26
CA LYS A 5 45.20 -1.02 -36.77
C LYS A 5 44.20 -0.62 -35.66
N TYR A 6 43.19 0.18 -36.00
CA TYR A 6 42.08 0.50 -35.09
C TYR A 6 40.86 -0.32 -35.52
N LEU A 7 40.32 -1.11 -34.59
CA LEU A 7 39.11 -1.89 -34.80
C LEU A 7 37.89 -0.99 -34.50
N ILE A 8 36.98 -0.98 -35.47
CA ILE A 8 35.75 -0.19 -35.54
C ILE A 8 34.71 -0.79 -34.60
N TRP A 9 34.05 0.05 -33.79
CA TRP A 9 32.82 -0.32 -33.08
C TRP A 9 31.62 -0.03 -33.98
N VAL A 10 30.84 -1.06 -34.29
CA VAL A 10 29.55 -0.95 -34.96
C VAL A 10 28.47 -0.83 -33.89
N VAL A 11 27.67 0.23 -33.94
CA VAL A 11 26.49 0.41 -33.08
C VAL A 11 25.38 -0.48 -33.64
N PHE A 12 24.92 -1.45 -32.86
CA PHE A 12 23.72 -2.22 -33.20
C PHE A 12 22.49 -1.47 -32.67
N PHE A 13 21.84 -0.71 -33.56
CA PHE A 13 20.51 -0.19 -33.35
C PHE A 13 19.52 -1.32 -33.73
N CYS A 14 18.95 -2.00 -32.75
CA CYS A 14 17.70 -2.74 -32.97
C CYS A 14 16.65 -2.13 -32.04
N TYR A 15 16.09 -1.01 -32.50
CA TYR A 15 14.84 -0.48 -31.98
C TYR A 15 13.74 -1.49 -32.33
N PHE A 16 13.23 -2.20 -31.34
CA PHE A 16 11.84 -2.63 -31.16
C PHE A 16 11.81 -3.67 -30.03
N SER A 17 12.18 -3.24 -28.81
CA SER A 17 11.71 -3.91 -27.61
C SER A 17 10.28 -3.43 -27.36
N THR A 18 9.29 -4.17 -27.83
CA THR A 18 7.93 -4.03 -27.29
C THR A 18 7.96 -4.55 -25.86
N VAL A 19 8.03 -3.64 -24.90
CA VAL A 19 7.72 -3.95 -23.51
C VAL A 19 6.20 -4.03 -23.41
N TYR A 20 5.66 -5.25 -23.34
CA TYR A 20 4.30 -5.44 -22.88
C TYR A 20 4.35 -5.40 -21.35
N ALA A 21 3.91 -4.28 -20.76
CA ALA A 21 3.47 -4.30 -19.38
C ALA A 21 2.12 -5.02 -19.39
N ILE A 22 2.09 -6.26 -18.91
CA ILE A 22 0.83 -6.83 -18.47
C ILE A 22 0.46 -5.98 -17.26
N ALA A 23 -0.54 -5.11 -17.40
CA ALA A 23 -1.18 -4.51 -16.24
C ALA A 23 -1.80 -5.68 -15.48
N GLN A 24 -1.04 -6.24 -14.55
CA GLN A 24 -1.61 -7.10 -13.53
C GLN A 24 -2.65 -6.22 -12.87
N GLN A 25 -3.93 -6.55 -13.06
CA GLN A 25 -5.02 -5.78 -12.48
C GLN A 25 -4.80 -5.81 -10.98
N SER A 26 -4.24 -4.73 -10.44
CA SER A 26 -3.93 -4.62 -9.04
C SER A 26 -5.26 -4.72 -8.31
N PHE A 27 -5.33 -5.67 -7.38
CA PHE A 27 -6.50 -5.79 -6.53
C PHE A 27 -6.68 -4.47 -5.78
N GLY A 28 -7.88 -3.90 -5.84
CA GLY A 28 -8.18 -2.61 -5.23
C GLY A 28 -7.56 -1.40 -5.94
N VAL A 29 -7.60 -1.32 -7.27
CA VAL A 29 -7.51 -0.03 -7.98
C VAL A 29 -8.90 0.56 -8.12
N HIS A 30 -9.15 1.69 -7.46
CA HIS A 30 -10.47 2.31 -7.44
C HIS A 30 -10.47 3.68 -8.14
N PRO A 31 -11.49 3.98 -8.97
CA PRO A 31 -11.65 5.33 -9.49
C PRO A 31 -12.02 6.30 -8.36
N VAL A 32 -11.55 7.55 -8.44
CA VAL A 32 -12.00 8.62 -7.55
C VAL A 32 -13.29 9.22 -8.08
N ASN A 33 -14.43 8.64 -7.71
CA ASN A 33 -15.76 9.01 -8.22
C ASN A 33 -16.76 9.44 -7.12
N GLY A 34 -16.30 9.58 -5.88
CA GLY A 34 -17.12 9.93 -4.73
C GLY A 34 -17.76 8.74 -3.99
N ASP A 35 -17.50 7.50 -4.42
CA ASP A 35 -17.91 6.29 -3.70
C ASP A 35 -16.87 5.84 -2.66
N TYR A 36 -17.26 4.87 -1.83
CA TYR A 36 -16.36 4.20 -0.88
C TYR A 36 -15.49 3.13 -1.56
N PHE A 37 -14.25 3.00 -1.10
CA PHE A 37 -13.35 1.91 -1.52
C PHE A 37 -13.68 0.62 -0.76
N ARG A 38 -13.84 -0.47 -1.49
CA ARG A 38 -14.35 -1.74 -0.96
C ARG A 38 -13.41 -2.93 -1.10
N GLU A 39 -12.30 -2.76 -1.80
CA GLU A 39 -11.28 -3.79 -1.98
C GLU A 39 -9.96 -3.27 -1.44
N TRP A 40 -9.40 -4.01 -0.48
CA TRP A 40 -8.24 -3.61 0.29
C TRP A 40 -7.29 -4.79 0.47
N LEU A 41 -6.00 -4.56 0.37
CA LEU A 41 -5.02 -5.44 1.00
C LEU A 41 -4.96 -5.08 2.48
N VAL A 42 -5.04 -6.08 3.35
CA VAL A 42 -5.00 -5.89 4.81
C VAL A 42 -3.89 -6.74 5.40
N ILE A 43 -3.16 -6.18 6.38
CA ILE A 43 -2.17 -6.90 7.18
C ILE A 43 -2.21 -6.43 8.63
N GLY A 44 -1.94 -7.36 9.54
CA GLY A 44 -1.99 -7.18 10.97
C GLY A 44 -2.34 -8.50 11.64
N PRO A 45 -2.50 -8.52 12.97
CA PRO A 45 -2.28 -7.41 13.90
C PRO A 45 -0.78 -7.14 14.18
N PHE A 46 -0.41 -5.88 14.36
CA PHE A 46 0.89 -5.46 14.90
C PHE A 46 0.75 -4.96 16.34
N PHE A 47 1.81 -5.14 17.13
CA PHE A 47 1.86 -4.73 18.53
C PHE A 47 3.17 -3.98 18.85
N PRO A 48 3.13 -2.97 19.74
CA PRO A 48 1.95 -2.43 20.42
C PRO A 48 1.04 -1.61 19.47
N ASP A 49 -0.17 -1.24 19.91
CA ASP A 49 -0.96 -0.19 19.27
C ASP A 49 -0.25 1.16 19.41
N ASP A 50 0.52 1.49 18.39
CA ASP A 50 1.28 2.72 18.27
C ASP A 50 1.27 3.20 16.82
N LEU A 51 0.52 4.26 16.54
CA LEU A 51 0.50 4.89 15.22
C LEU A 51 1.82 5.57 14.86
N ALA A 52 2.78 5.72 15.78
CA ALA A 52 4.11 6.27 15.53
C ALA A 52 5.16 5.23 15.19
N ALA A 53 4.86 3.96 15.39
CA ALA A 53 5.68 2.88 14.92
C ALA A 53 5.41 2.62 13.43
N ASP A 54 6.47 2.62 12.62
CA ASP A 54 6.42 2.14 11.24
C ASP A 54 6.67 0.62 11.26
N PHE A 55 5.60 -0.17 11.30
CA PHE A 55 5.70 -1.63 11.27
C PHE A 55 6.00 -2.19 9.87
N LEU A 56 6.02 -1.35 8.84
CA LEU A 56 6.30 -1.71 7.46
C LEU A 56 7.72 -1.31 7.04
N ALA A 57 8.57 -0.84 7.96
CA ALA A 57 9.89 -0.29 7.67
C ALA A 57 10.76 -1.20 6.78
N ASP A 58 10.74 -2.52 7.03
CA ASP A 58 11.50 -3.51 6.25
C ASP A 58 10.88 -3.81 4.87
N ALA A 59 9.65 -3.35 4.62
CA ALA A 59 8.88 -3.52 3.39
C ALA A 59 8.69 -2.19 2.61
N GLY A 60 9.57 -1.21 2.84
CA GLY A 60 9.52 0.11 2.19
C GLY A 60 8.86 1.21 3.02
N GLY A 61 8.39 0.88 4.22
CA GLY A 61 7.80 1.80 5.19
C GLY A 61 6.43 2.35 4.77
N GLU A 62 5.82 3.11 5.67
CA GLU A 62 4.50 3.74 5.45
C GLU A 62 4.50 4.74 4.27
N THR A 63 5.68 5.19 3.85
CA THR A 63 5.85 6.11 2.71
C THR A 63 6.06 5.42 1.37
N GLY A 64 6.42 4.14 1.35
CA GLY A 64 6.94 3.47 0.16
C GLY A 64 6.44 2.04 -0.06
N VAL A 65 5.64 1.49 0.85
CA VAL A 65 5.07 0.15 0.70
C VAL A 65 4.17 0.08 -0.54
N ALA A 66 4.35 -0.98 -1.34
CA ALA A 66 3.51 -1.29 -2.49
C ALA A 66 3.21 -2.79 -2.49
N PRO A 67 2.37 -3.26 -1.55
CA PRO A 67 2.23 -4.68 -1.27
C PRO A 67 1.40 -5.39 -2.34
N THR A 68 1.63 -6.69 -2.48
CA THR A 68 0.80 -7.61 -3.22
C THR A 68 0.23 -8.69 -2.28
N ALA A 69 -0.90 -9.28 -2.67
CA ALA A 69 -1.51 -10.34 -1.86
C ALA A 69 -0.54 -11.53 -1.73
N GLY A 70 -0.28 -11.96 -0.50
CA GLY A 70 0.70 -13.00 -0.19
C GLY A 70 2.08 -12.48 0.25
N ASP A 71 2.36 -11.19 0.08
CA ASP A 71 3.59 -10.60 0.62
C ASP A 71 3.62 -10.72 2.14
N THR A 72 4.82 -10.93 2.69
CA THR A 72 5.02 -11.18 4.12
C THR A 72 5.78 -10.04 4.76
N VAL A 73 5.35 -9.63 5.94
CA VAL A 73 6.07 -8.73 6.86
C VAL A 73 6.29 -9.49 8.16
N PHE A 74 7.46 -9.34 8.78
CA PHE A 74 7.76 -10.00 10.05
C PHE A 74 7.55 -9.03 11.21
N THR A 75 6.93 -9.51 12.28
CA THR A 75 6.83 -8.74 13.53
C THR A 75 8.20 -8.61 14.20
N ALA A 76 8.30 -7.75 15.22
CA ALA A 76 9.52 -7.64 16.03
C ALA A 76 9.92 -8.96 16.73
N SER A 77 8.97 -9.89 16.94
CA SER A 77 9.24 -11.23 17.49
C SER A 77 9.63 -12.26 16.42
N GLY A 78 9.66 -11.87 15.14
CA GLY A 78 9.97 -12.75 14.01
C GLY A 78 8.79 -13.58 13.50
N GLU A 79 7.56 -13.28 13.93
CA GLU A 79 6.36 -13.97 13.43
C GLU A 79 5.95 -13.39 12.06
N PRO A 80 5.61 -14.22 11.07
CA PRO A 80 5.19 -13.75 9.76
C PRO A 80 3.72 -13.29 9.78
N LEU A 81 3.46 -12.11 9.22
CA LEU A 81 2.14 -11.61 8.85
C LEU A 81 2.06 -11.51 7.34
N ILE A 82 0.90 -11.85 6.77
CA ILE A 82 0.71 -11.95 5.32
C ILE A 82 -0.33 -10.93 4.88
N TRP A 83 -0.06 -10.19 3.81
CA TRP A 83 -1.03 -9.32 3.16
C TRP A 83 -2.16 -10.15 2.53
N GLN A 84 -3.39 -9.92 2.99
CA GLN A 84 -4.58 -10.63 2.53
C GLN A 84 -5.49 -9.70 1.74
N LYS A 85 -6.18 -10.26 0.74
CA LYS A 85 -7.26 -9.55 0.05
C LYS A 85 -8.48 -9.50 0.96
N TYR A 86 -9.02 -8.31 1.15
CA TYR A 86 -10.28 -8.08 1.83
C TYR A 86 -11.24 -7.34 0.89
N GLN A 87 -12.47 -7.82 0.83
CA GLN A 87 -13.55 -7.20 0.08
C GLN A 87 -14.79 -7.10 0.96
N THR A 88 -15.43 -5.94 0.96
CA THR A 88 -16.64 -5.68 1.75
C THR A 88 -17.74 -5.10 0.86
N ASN A 89 -19.00 -5.31 1.25
CA ASN A 89 -20.15 -4.62 0.64
C ASN A 89 -20.51 -3.33 1.40
N SER A 90 -19.85 -3.06 2.53
CA SER A 90 -20.04 -1.88 3.37
C SER A 90 -19.08 -0.74 2.97
N SER A 91 -19.16 0.39 3.65
CA SER A 91 -18.18 1.48 3.61
C SER A 91 -17.05 1.31 4.65
N VAL A 92 -17.11 0.25 5.46
CA VAL A 92 -16.22 0.01 6.60
C VAL A 92 -15.39 -1.25 6.38
N ILE A 93 -14.11 -1.17 6.71
CA ILE A 93 -13.24 -2.34 6.85
C ILE A 93 -13.45 -2.92 8.24
N ASP A 94 -13.98 -4.13 8.32
CA ASP A 94 -14.04 -4.86 9.58
C ASP A 94 -12.74 -5.66 9.77
N PHE A 95 -11.88 -5.19 10.67
CA PHE A 95 -10.63 -5.88 10.97
C PHE A 95 -10.85 -7.21 11.72
N PHE A 96 -11.98 -7.39 12.40
CA PHE A 96 -12.28 -8.67 13.05
C PHE A 96 -12.53 -9.77 12.02
N ASP A 97 -13.15 -9.44 10.89
CA ASP A 97 -13.38 -10.36 9.78
C ASP A 97 -12.09 -10.77 9.05
N THR A 98 -11.04 -9.94 9.11
CA THR A 98 -9.77 -10.18 8.39
C THR A 98 -8.69 -10.79 9.26
N ILE A 99 -8.31 -10.07 10.30
CA ILE A 99 -7.14 -10.39 11.13
C ILE A 99 -7.53 -10.91 12.51
N GLY A 100 -8.84 -11.13 12.73
CA GLY A 100 -9.40 -11.62 13.98
C GLY A 100 -9.56 -10.53 15.04
N LYS A 101 -10.18 -10.91 16.16
CA LYS A 101 -10.42 -10.01 17.29
C LYS A 101 -9.14 -9.81 18.09
N ASN A 102 -8.53 -8.64 17.92
CA ASN A 102 -7.33 -8.22 18.64
C ASN A 102 -7.55 -6.85 19.25
N ASP A 103 -7.33 -6.74 20.56
CA ASP A 103 -7.39 -5.46 21.28
C ASP A 103 -5.98 -4.85 21.31
N HIS A 104 -5.89 -3.51 21.29
CA HIS A 104 -4.62 -2.76 21.35
C HIS A 104 -3.62 -3.22 20.28
N ALA A 105 -4.08 -3.33 19.03
CA ALA A 105 -3.27 -3.66 17.87
C ALA A 105 -3.36 -2.60 16.78
N THR A 106 -2.28 -2.44 16.01
CA THR A 106 -2.26 -1.68 14.77
C THR A 106 -2.51 -2.61 13.58
N ALA A 107 -3.25 -2.14 12.58
CA ALA A 107 -3.44 -2.83 11.31
C ALA A 107 -3.25 -1.86 10.14
N TYR A 108 -2.86 -2.38 8.99
CA TYR A 108 -2.74 -1.61 7.75
C TYR A 108 -3.77 -2.07 6.75
N ALA A 109 -4.35 -1.11 6.04
CA ALA A 109 -5.16 -1.33 4.86
C ALA A 109 -4.57 -0.53 3.70
N TYR A 110 -4.37 -1.19 2.56
CA TYR A 110 -3.77 -0.62 1.36
C TYR A 110 -4.70 -0.83 0.17
N CYS A 111 -4.90 0.23 -0.61
CA CYS A 111 -5.47 0.15 -1.96
C CYS A 111 -4.79 1.19 -2.86
N SER A 112 -4.96 1.02 -4.16
CA SER A 112 -4.56 2.02 -5.14
C SER A 112 -5.80 2.80 -5.58
N ILE A 113 -5.64 4.09 -5.80
CA ILE A 113 -6.71 4.94 -6.34
C ILE A 113 -6.24 5.56 -7.65
N GLN A 114 -7.16 5.73 -8.58
CA GLN A 114 -6.90 6.33 -9.87
C GLN A 114 -7.85 7.52 -10.07
N SER A 115 -7.26 8.69 -10.26
CA SER A 115 -7.99 9.88 -10.70
C SER A 115 -7.77 10.05 -12.20
N GLU A 116 -8.85 10.29 -12.96
CA GLU A 116 -8.75 10.60 -14.39
C GLU A 116 -8.20 12.01 -14.64
N ASN A 117 -8.37 12.90 -13.67
CA ASN A 117 -7.96 14.29 -13.75
C ASN A 117 -6.91 14.62 -12.68
N ASN A 118 -6.00 15.53 -13.01
CA ASN A 118 -5.09 16.12 -12.04
C ASN A 118 -5.82 17.21 -11.24
N GLU A 119 -6.70 16.79 -10.33
CA GLU A 119 -7.53 17.67 -9.51
C GLU A 119 -7.31 17.43 -8.01
N ALA A 120 -7.60 18.45 -7.22
CA ALA A 120 -7.60 18.32 -5.77
C ALA A 120 -8.80 17.46 -5.34
N VAL A 121 -8.54 16.39 -4.61
CA VAL A 121 -9.56 15.47 -4.11
C VAL A 121 -9.65 15.56 -2.60
N GLN A 122 -10.85 15.43 -2.06
CA GLN A 122 -11.08 15.32 -0.62
C GLN A 122 -11.35 13.86 -0.27
N ILE A 123 -10.58 13.31 0.68
CA ILE A 123 -10.83 11.98 1.24
C ILE A 123 -11.52 12.15 2.59
N GLN A 124 -12.61 11.41 2.79
CA GLN A 124 -13.29 11.30 4.08
C GLN A 124 -12.90 9.97 4.73
N ILE A 125 -12.56 10.02 6.00
CA ILE A 125 -12.21 8.84 6.79
C ILE A 125 -12.88 8.89 8.15
N GLY A 126 -13.37 7.74 8.60
CA GLY A 126 -13.80 7.49 9.96
C GLY A 126 -13.08 6.26 10.48
N SER A 127 -12.78 6.24 11.77
CA SER A 127 -12.17 5.09 12.46
C SER A 127 -12.77 4.95 13.85
N ASP A 128 -12.81 3.73 14.35
CA ASP A 128 -12.80 3.46 15.79
C ASP A 128 -11.33 3.55 16.24
N ASP A 129 -11.05 4.21 17.37
CA ASP A 129 -9.69 4.61 17.78
C ASP A 129 -8.93 5.47 16.73
N GLY A 130 -7.59 5.44 16.79
CA GLY A 130 -6.72 6.31 16.02
C GLY A 130 -6.56 5.89 14.57
N VAL A 131 -6.18 6.83 13.72
CA VAL A 131 -5.89 6.55 12.31
C VAL A 131 -4.81 7.47 11.75
N SER A 132 -4.01 6.93 10.84
CA SER A 132 -3.07 7.68 10.01
C SER A 132 -3.28 7.30 8.55
N VAL A 133 -3.18 8.27 7.64
CA VAL A 133 -3.40 8.07 6.20
C VAL A 133 -2.22 8.62 5.42
N TRP A 134 -1.71 7.80 4.51
CA TRP A 134 -0.69 8.17 3.54
C TRP A 134 -1.26 8.13 2.13
N ILE A 135 -0.92 9.13 1.32
CA ILE A 135 -1.24 9.19 -0.11
C ILE A 135 0.05 9.52 -0.84
N ASN A 136 0.44 8.70 -1.83
CA ASN A 136 1.66 8.89 -2.62
C ASN A 136 2.92 9.10 -1.75
N GLY A 137 2.98 8.42 -0.60
CA GLY A 137 4.10 8.48 0.34
C GLY A 137 4.10 9.66 1.32
N GLU A 138 3.12 10.56 1.25
CA GLU A 138 2.97 11.68 2.19
C GLU A 138 1.91 11.35 3.25
N ASN A 139 2.23 11.58 4.53
CA ASN A 139 1.24 11.48 5.61
C ASN A 139 0.31 12.70 5.54
N VAL A 140 -0.90 12.51 5.02
CA VAL A 140 -1.87 13.59 4.80
C VAL A 140 -2.84 13.77 5.96
N HIS A 141 -2.95 12.76 6.83
CA HIS A 141 -3.81 12.80 7.99
C HIS A 141 -3.27 11.93 9.11
N ARG A 142 -3.41 12.42 10.34
CA ARG A 142 -3.10 11.68 11.55
C ARG A 142 -4.01 12.14 12.69
N ASN A 143 -4.63 11.18 13.34
CA ASN A 143 -5.45 11.37 14.52
C ASN A 143 -5.15 10.27 15.53
N ALA A 144 -4.18 10.51 16.41
CA ALA A 144 -3.79 9.56 17.45
C ALA A 144 -4.66 9.76 18.70
N VAL A 145 -5.76 9.03 18.78
CA VAL A 145 -6.76 9.11 19.86
C VAL A 145 -7.24 7.72 20.24
N ASN A 146 -7.51 7.49 21.51
CA ASN A 146 -8.21 6.30 21.99
C ASN A 146 -9.66 6.69 22.25
N ARG A 147 -10.59 6.18 21.45
CA ARG A 147 -12.01 6.57 21.45
C ARG A 147 -12.84 5.48 20.82
N TRP A 148 -14.07 5.36 21.31
CA TRP A 148 -15.05 4.47 20.74
C TRP A 148 -15.64 5.10 19.47
N LEU A 149 -16.13 4.29 18.54
CA LEU A 149 -16.81 4.76 17.34
C LEU A 149 -17.95 5.72 17.72
N THR A 150 -17.83 6.98 17.29
CA THR A 150 -18.91 7.98 17.42
C THR A 150 -19.38 8.29 15.99
N ILE A 151 -20.67 8.07 15.72
CA ILE A 151 -21.34 8.39 14.45
C ILE A 151 -21.83 9.83 14.48
#